data_AF-A0A1H5U8C3-F1
#
_entry.id   AF-A0A1H5U8C3-F1
#
_cell.length_a   1.000
_cell.length_b   1.000
_cell.length_c   1.000
_cell.angle_alpha   90.00
_cell.angle_beta   90.00
_cell.angle_gamma   90.00
#
_symmetry.space_group_name_H-M   'P 1'
#
loop_
_entity.id
_entity.type
_entity.pdbx_description
1 polymer ?
#
loop_
_entity_poly.entity_id
_entity_poly.type
_entity_poly.pdbx_seq_one_letter_code
_entity_poly.pdbx_strand_id
1 'polypeptide(L)'
;MKIYIKNMVCNRCNIVVKSEIEKIGLHAVSVQLGEVELLEDFKNDEKEILSKRLHALGFELLENKIAVTIERIKNLIVDLVHHQDNELKTNLSHYLAQQLGQDYNALSNLFSEVEGKTIEHYFITQKIERVKELLLYDEFTLSEIAIQLKYNDVAHLSNQFKKVTGSTPTYFKKAKEAI
;
A
#
# COMPACT_ATOMS: atom_id res chain seq x y z
N MET A 1 -1.64 -10.43 20.47
CA MET A 1 -1.24 -11.10 19.21
C MET A 1 -1.17 -10.15 18.02
N LYS A 2 -0.57 -10.56 16.89
CA LYS A 2 -0.62 -9.83 15.61
C LYS A 2 -1.69 -10.41 14.68
N ILE A 3 -2.46 -9.54 14.06
CA ILE A 3 -3.45 -9.87 13.03
C ILE A 3 -3.20 -9.05 11.78
N TYR A 4 -3.60 -9.58 10.63
CA TYR A 4 -3.35 -8.96 9.34
C TYR A 4 -4.66 -8.75 8.60
N ILE A 5 -4.82 -7.57 8.01
CA ILE A 5 -6.07 -7.14 7.40
C ILE A 5 -5.78 -6.65 5.98
N LYS A 6 -6.55 -7.16 5.03
CA LYS A 6 -6.47 -6.78 3.63
C LYS A 6 -7.43 -5.64 3.31
N ASN A 7 -7.09 -4.89 2.26
CA ASN A 7 -7.81 -3.70 1.76
C ASN A 7 -7.68 -2.45 2.66
N MET A 8 -6.67 -2.40 3.53
CA MET A 8 -6.29 -1.17 4.22
C MET A 8 -5.40 -0.33 3.28
N VAL A 9 -5.82 0.91 2.98
CA VAL A 9 -5.17 1.73 1.94
C VAL A 9 -4.72 3.11 2.40
N CYS A 10 -5.20 3.59 3.56
CA CYS A 10 -4.79 4.89 4.08
C CYS A 10 -4.99 4.98 5.60
N ASN A 11 -4.50 6.07 6.22
CA ASN A 11 -4.66 6.35 7.64
C ASN A 11 -6.12 6.33 8.14
N ARG A 12 -7.10 6.62 7.28
CA ARG A 12 -8.52 6.50 7.65
C ARG A 12 -8.91 5.04 7.94
N CYS A 13 -8.33 4.08 7.22
CA CYS A 13 -8.53 2.66 7.50
C CYS A 13 -8.08 2.33 8.93
N ASN A 14 -6.95 2.88 9.39
CA ASN A 14 -6.45 2.64 10.75
C ASN A 14 -7.46 3.08 11.81
N ILE A 15 -8.08 4.25 11.62
CA ILE A 15 -9.11 4.78 12.53
C ILE A 15 -10.33 3.86 12.56
N VAL A 16 -10.82 3.45 11.39
CA VAL A 16 -12.00 2.59 11.26
C VAL A 16 -11.74 1.21 11.87
N VAL A 17 -10.62 0.57 11.53
CA VAL A 17 -10.22 -0.74 12.07
C VAL A 17 -10.07 -0.67 13.58
N LYS A 18 -9.37 0.35 14.11
CA LYS A 18 -9.22 0.55 15.56
C LYS A 18 -10.59 0.64 16.24
N SER A 19 -11.51 1.43 15.68
CA SER A 19 -12.85 1.59 16.23
C SER A 19 -13.64 0.27 16.25
N GLU A 20 -13.57 -0.55 15.20
CA GLU A 20 -14.26 -1.85 15.19
C GLU A 20 -13.68 -2.85 16.19
N ILE A 21 -12.37 -2.81 16.43
CA ILE A 21 -11.70 -3.64 17.43
C ILE A 21 -12.12 -3.22 18.85
N GLU A 22 -12.14 -1.92 19.13
CA GLU A 22 -12.58 -1.40 20.44
C GLU A 22 -14.07 -1.70 20.72
N LYS A 23 -14.93 -1.68 19.69
CA LYS A 23 -16.37 -2.01 19.81
C LYS A 23 -16.65 -3.44 20.27
N ILE A 24 -15.73 -4.36 20.03
CA ILE A 24 -15.85 -5.76 20.48
C ILE A 24 -15.06 -6.01 21.78
N GLY A 25 -14.53 -4.96 22.41
CA GLY A 25 -13.84 -5.03 23.69
C GLY A 25 -12.38 -5.47 23.63
N LEU A 26 -11.76 -5.43 22.44
CA LEU A 26 -10.33 -5.71 22.26
C LEU A 26 -9.53 -4.41 22.27
N HIS A 27 -8.27 -4.48 22.71
CA HIS A 27 -7.38 -3.32 22.74
C HIS A 27 -6.28 -3.45 21.69
N ALA A 28 -6.25 -2.51 20.74
CA ALA A 28 -5.17 -2.40 19.77
C ALA A 28 -4.00 -1.58 20.34
N VAL A 29 -2.86 -2.23 20.53
CA VAL A 29 -1.58 -1.60 20.92
C VAL A 29 -1.04 -0.74 19.78
N SER A 30 -1.08 -1.28 18.55
CA SER A 30 -0.69 -0.56 17.35
C SER A 30 -1.58 -0.94 16.17
N VAL A 31 -1.87 0.04 15.32
CA VAL A 31 -2.64 -0.15 14.07
C VAL A 31 -1.85 0.52 12.95
N GLN A 32 -1.33 -0.31 12.05
CA GLN A 32 -0.60 0.10 10.87
C GLN A 32 -1.29 -0.46 9.63
N LEU A 33 -0.86 -0.04 8.44
CA LEU A 33 -1.48 -0.46 7.20
C LEU A 33 -1.44 -2.00 7.05
N GLY A 34 -2.61 -2.62 7.22
CA GLY A 34 -2.85 -4.07 7.17
C GLY A 34 -2.18 -4.91 8.26
N GLU A 35 -1.67 -4.31 9.33
CA GLU A 35 -1.18 -5.01 10.51
C GLU A 35 -1.74 -4.37 11.79
N VAL A 36 -2.28 -5.19 12.68
CA VAL A 36 -2.75 -4.75 14.00
C VAL A 36 -2.15 -5.62 15.08
N GLU A 37 -1.61 -4.98 16.11
CA GLU A 37 -1.15 -5.64 17.32
C GLU A 37 -2.19 -5.46 18.42
N LEU A 38 -2.72 -6.59 18.90
CA LEU A 38 -3.69 -6.66 19.98
C LEU A 38 -3.00 -6.99 21.30
N LEU A 39 -3.48 -6.39 22.39
CA LEU A 39 -3.00 -6.67 23.74
C LEU A 39 -3.41 -8.08 24.18
N GLU A 40 -4.64 -8.48 23.85
CA GLU A 40 -5.18 -9.81 24.14
C GLU A 40 -5.13 -10.75 22.92
N ASP A 41 -5.32 -12.04 23.18
CA ASP A 41 -5.59 -13.04 22.14
C ASP A 41 -7.11 -13.18 21.94
N PHE A 42 -7.55 -13.55 20.73
CA PHE A 42 -8.96 -13.80 20.46
C PHE A 42 -9.53 -14.90 21.35
N LYS A 43 -10.71 -14.65 21.93
CA LYS A 43 -11.60 -15.70 22.43
C LYS A 43 -12.38 -16.32 21.26
N ASN A 44 -12.91 -17.53 21.48
CA ASN A 44 -13.48 -18.40 20.43
C ASN A 44 -14.40 -17.67 19.43
N ASP A 45 -15.28 -16.79 19.91
CA ASP A 45 -16.29 -16.15 19.06
C ASP A 45 -15.87 -14.73 18.58
N GLU A 46 -14.88 -14.11 19.21
CA GLU A 46 -14.47 -12.72 18.94
C GLU A 46 -13.90 -12.56 17.52
N LYS A 47 -13.14 -13.57 17.07
CA LYS A 47 -12.55 -13.58 15.72
C LYS A 47 -13.62 -13.57 14.63
N GLU A 48 -14.66 -14.38 14.77
CA GLU A 48 -15.74 -14.46 13.78
C GLU A 48 -16.57 -13.18 13.75
N ILE A 49 -16.84 -12.60 14.92
CA ILE A 49 -17.53 -11.31 15.04
C ILE A 49 -16.71 -10.20 14.38
N LEU A 50 -15.40 -10.12 14.66
CA LEU A 50 -14.52 -9.13 14.05
C LEU A 50 -14.46 -9.29 12.54
N SER A 51 -14.29 -10.53 12.06
CA SER A 51 -14.24 -10.82 10.62
C SER A 51 -15.50 -10.34 9.90
N LYS A 52 -16.70 -10.63 10.44
CA LYS A 52 -17.97 -10.16 9.87
C LYS A 52 -18.08 -8.63 9.84
N ARG A 53 -17.64 -7.95 10.90
CA ARG A 53 -17.66 -6.48 10.99
C ARG A 53 -16.70 -5.84 9.97
N LEU A 54 -15.48 -6.34 9.91
CA LEU A 54 -14.47 -5.90 8.95
C LEU A 54 -14.96 -6.12 7.52
N HIS A 55 -15.53 -7.29 7.22
CA HIS A 55 -16.07 -7.61 5.91
C HIS A 55 -17.22 -6.69 5.49
N ALA A 56 -18.10 -6.28 6.43
CA ALA A 56 -19.15 -5.32 6.14
C ALA A 56 -18.62 -3.93 5.74
N LEU A 57 -17.37 -3.61 6.09
CA LEU A 57 -16.69 -2.36 5.75
C LEU A 57 -15.71 -2.53 4.58
N GLY A 58 -15.67 -3.71 3.94
CA GLY A 58 -14.78 -4.03 2.82
C GLY A 58 -13.38 -4.50 3.19
N PHE A 59 -13.12 -4.77 4.47
CA PHE A 59 -11.85 -5.33 4.95
C PHE A 59 -11.92 -6.86 5.09
N GLU A 60 -10.78 -7.52 4.98
CA GLU A 60 -10.71 -8.99 5.09
C GLU A 60 -9.63 -9.38 6.10
N LEU A 61 -10.00 -10.17 7.12
CA LEU A 61 -9.04 -10.70 8.09
C LEU A 61 -8.29 -11.89 7.46
N LEU A 62 -6.96 -11.80 7.38
CA LEU A 62 -6.13 -12.81 6.72
C LEU A 62 -5.73 -13.92 7.69
N GLU A 63 -5.85 -15.17 7.24
CA GLU A 63 -5.51 -16.36 8.04
C GLU A 63 -4.34 -17.15 7.48
N ASN A 64 -4.14 -17.15 6.15
CA ASN A 64 -3.05 -17.91 5.54
C ASN A 64 -1.76 -17.07 5.47
N LYS A 65 -0.61 -17.74 5.60
CA LYS A 65 0.69 -17.05 5.57
C LYS A 65 0.99 -16.40 4.22
N ILE A 66 0.52 -16.99 3.12
CA ILE A 66 0.77 -16.47 1.78
C ILE A 66 0.10 -15.12 1.57
N ALA A 67 -1.21 -15.00 1.81
CA ALA A 67 -1.93 -13.73 1.65
C ALA A 67 -1.40 -12.69 2.63
N VAL A 68 -1.02 -13.09 3.86
CA VAL A 68 -0.34 -12.19 4.80
C VAL A 68 0.94 -11.62 4.20
N THR A 69 1.83 -12.45 3.65
CA THR A 69 3.06 -11.96 3.02
C THR A 69 2.79 -11.05 1.83
N ILE A 70 1.83 -11.40 0.96
CA ILE A 70 1.43 -10.56 -0.18
C ILE A 70 0.92 -9.20 0.27
N GLU A 71 0.02 -9.18 1.26
CA GLU A 71 -0.56 -7.94 1.75
C GLU A 71 0.49 -7.07 2.44
N ARG A 72 1.41 -7.67 3.21
CA ARG A 72 2.53 -6.94 3.80
C ARG A 72 3.43 -6.30 2.74
N ILE A 73 3.75 -6.99 1.63
CA ILE A 73 4.51 -6.40 0.51
C ILE A 73 3.75 -5.20 -0.07
N LYS A 74 2.46 -5.35 -0.34
CA LYS A 74 1.63 -4.28 -0.89
C LYS A 74 1.61 -3.07 0.02
N ASN A 75 1.44 -3.30 1.32
CA ASN A 75 1.31 -2.24 2.31
C ASN A 75 2.61 -1.49 2.53
N LEU A 76 3.75 -2.19 2.59
CA LEU A 76 5.06 -1.55 2.63
C LEU A 76 5.30 -0.65 1.42
N ILE A 77 4.91 -1.08 0.22
CA ILE A 77 5.02 -0.29 -1.00
C ILE A 77 4.08 0.92 -0.99
N VAL A 78 2.83 0.74 -0.58
CA VAL A 78 1.86 1.83 -0.49
C VAL A 78 2.32 2.87 0.51
N ASP A 79 2.72 2.45 1.71
CA ASP A 79 3.22 3.34 2.76
C ASP A 79 4.47 4.11 2.28
N LEU A 80 5.43 3.41 1.68
CA LEU A 80 6.63 4.02 1.12
C LEU A 80 6.30 5.11 0.09
N VAL A 81 5.40 4.84 -0.87
CA VAL A 81 5.11 5.75 -1.97
C VAL A 81 4.21 6.92 -1.54
N HIS A 82 3.21 6.66 -0.70
CA HIS A 82 2.13 7.61 -0.40
C HIS A 82 2.32 8.36 0.93
N HIS A 83 3.14 7.83 1.84
CA HIS A 83 3.30 8.37 3.19
C HIS A 83 4.75 8.67 3.56
N GLN A 84 5.72 8.18 2.79
CA GLN A 84 7.15 8.43 3.01
C GLN A 84 7.84 9.08 1.80
N ASP A 85 7.10 9.70 0.88
CA ASP A 85 7.65 10.36 -0.31
C ASP A 85 8.65 9.51 -1.11
N ASN A 86 8.43 8.19 -1.13
CA ASN A 86 9.32 7.23 -1.76
C ASN A 86 10.79 7.33 -1.28
N GLU A 87 11.00 7.73 -0.02
CA GLU A 87 12.30 7.87 0.61
C GLU A 87 12.91 6.50 0.92
N LEU A 88 13.73 6.00 0.00
CA LEU A 88 14.51 4.79 0.21
C LEU A 88 15.97 5.13 0.52
N LYS A 89 16.48 4.62 1.67
CA LYS A 89 17.92 4.65 1.99
C LYS A 89 18.73 3.63 1.21
N THR A 90 18.07 2.59 0.68
CA THR A 90 18.64 1.45 -0.05
C THR A 90 17.79 1.17 -1.31
N ASN A 91 17.95 0.03 -1.98
CA ASN A 91 17.03 -0.34 -3.06
C ASN A 91 15.78 -1.05 -2.52
N LEU A 92 14.72 -1.10 -3.34
CA LEU A 92 13.42 -1.68 -2.98
C LEU A 92 13.56 -3.14 -2.51
N SER A 93 14.39 -3.93 -3.19
CA SER A 93 14.61 -5.35 -2.86
C SER A 93 15.17 -5.53 -1.45
N HIS A 94 16.20 -4.76 -1.10
CA HIS A 94 16.80 -4.79 0.22
C HIS A 94 15.82 -4.30 1.30
N TYR A 95 15.11 -3.19 1.02
CA TYR A 95 14.08 -2.66 1.91
C TYR A 95 13.03 -3.73 2.24
N LEU A 96 12.45 -4.38 1.23
CA LEU A 96 11.42 -5.41 1.45
C LEU A 96 11.99 -6.63 2.19
N ALA A 97 13.16 -7.13 1.79
CA ALA A 97 13.78 -8.28 2.44
C ALA A 97 14.04 -8.01 3.94
N GLN A 98 14.51 -6.81 4.28
CA GLN A 98 14.76 -6.39 5.65
C GLN A 98 13.47 -6.28 6.47
N GLN A 99 12.43 -5.65 5.93
CA GLN A 99 11.15 -5.46 6.64
C GLN A 99 10.37 -6.77 6.85
N LEU A 100 10.49 -7.70 5.89
CA LEU A 100 9.77 -8.97 5.93
C LEU A 100 10.59 -10.10 6.59
N GLY A 101 11.91 -9.94 6.72
CA GLY A 101 12.81 -10.97 7.24
C GLY A 101 12.92 -12.19 6.32
N GLN A 102 12.73 -11.99 5.01
CA GLN A 102 12.71 -13.05 3.99
C GLN A 102 13.59 -12.67 2.80
N ASP A 103 14.14 -13.67 2.11
CA ASP A 103 14.89 -13.43 0.88
C ASP A 103 14.01 -12.80 -0.22
N TYR A 104 14.54 -11.82 -0.94
CA TYR A 104 13.78 -11.09 -1.96
C TYR A 104 13.37 -11.98 -3.13
N ASN A 105 14.16 -12.97 -3.53
CA ASN A 105 13.76 -13.85 -4.64
C ASN A 105 12.53 -14.68 -4.25
N ALA A 106 12.48 -15.18 -3.01
CA ALA A 106 11.31 -15.87 -2.49
C ALA A 106 10.07 -14.96 -2.47
N LEU A 107 10.23 -13.72 -1.99
CA LEU A 107 9.16 -12.71 -2.00
C LEU A 107 8.68 -12.39 -3.41
N SER A 108 9.60 -12.16 -4.35
CA SER A 108 9.32 -11.80 -5.73
C SER A 108 8.61 -12.92 -6.49
N ASN A 109 9.03 -14.18 -6.29
CA ASN A 109 8.41 -15.33 -6.91
C ASN A 109 6.99 -15.53 -6.38
N LEU A 110 6.82 -15.53 -5.05
CA LEU A 110 5.51 -15.67 -4.41
C LEU A 110 4.55 -14.56 -4.87
N PHE A 111 5.02 -13.32 -4.90
CA PHE A 111 4.21 -12.18 -5.32
C PHE A 111 3.77 -12.31 -6.78
N SER A 112 4.69 -12.68 -7.67
CA SER A 112 4.38 -12.82 -9.09
C SER A 112 3.42 -13.97 -9.36
N GLU A 113 3.54 -15.07 -8.61
CA GLU A 113 2.64 -16.23 -8.70
C GLU A 113 1.21 -15.87 -8.29
N VAL A 114 1.04 -15.11 -7.19
CA VAL A 114 -0.28 -14.77 -6.65
C VAL A 114 -0.92 -13.58 -7.38
N GLU A 115 -0.16 -12.54 -7.70
CA GLU A 115 -0.68 -11.28 -8.24
C GLU A 115 -0.62 -11.19 -9.76
N GLY A 116 0.05 -12.14 -10.43
CA GLY A 116 0.24 -12.14 -11.89
C GLY A 116 1.13 -10.99 -12.41
N LYS A 117 1.81 -10.28 -11.52
CA LYS A 117 2.72 -9.17 -11.84
C LYS A 117 3.86 -9.11 -10.84
N THR A 118 5.00 -8.57 -11.25
CA THR A 118 6.16 -8.45 -10.37
C THR A 118 5.96 -7.37 -9.31
N ILE A 119 6.72 -7.48 -8.21
CA ILE A 119 6.80 -6.44 -7.17
C ILE A 119 7.20 -5.10 -7.79
N GLU A 120 8.19 -5.08 -8.68
CA GLU A 120 8.64 -3.87 -9.36
C GLU A 120 7.52 -3.22 -10.19
N HIS A 121 6.73 -4.04 -10.92
CA HIS A 121 5.59 -3.52 -11.68
C HIS A 121 4.52 -2.94 -10.75
N TYR A 122 4.24 -3.59 -9.62
CA TYR A 122 3.32 -3.06 -8.61
C TYR A 122 3.82 -1.75 -8.00
N PHE A 123 5.11 -1.67 -7.64
CA PHE A 123 5.75 -0.45 -7.14
C PHE A 123 5.64 0.71 -8.12
N ILE A 124 5.98 0.49 -9.40
CA ILE A 124 5.82 1.48 -10.45
C ILE A 124 4.37 1.91 -10.59
N THR A 125 3.43 0.97 -10.55
CA THR A 125 1.99 1.29 -10.61
C THR A 125 1.58 2.22 -9.47
N GLN A 126 2.01 1.93 -8.24
CA GLN A 126 1.72 2.79 -7.09
C GLN A 126 2.34 4.17 -7.22
N LYS A 127 3.59 4.27 -7.72
CA LYS A 127 4.20 5.58 -8.02
C LYS A 127 3.37 6.38 -9.03
N ILE A 128 2.86 5.73 -10.09
CA ILE A 128 2.03 6.41 -11.09
C ILE A 128 0.67 6.83 -10.54
N GLU A 129 0.03 6.03 -9.68
CA GLU A 129 -1.19 6.47 -8.99
C GLU A 129 -0.92 7.71 -8.12
N ARG A 130 0.21 7.72 -7.40
CA ARG A 130 0.62 8.90 -6.62
C ARG A 130 0.87 10.13 -7.49
N VAL A 131 1.49 9.96 -8.67
CA VAL A 131 1.65 11.07 -9.64
C VAL A 131 0.30 11.61 -10.07
N LYS A 132 -0.69 10.75 -10.37
CA LYS A 132 -2.03 11.20 -10.76
C LYS A 132 -2.68 12.03 -9.66
N GLU A 133 -2.59 11.57 -8.41
CA GLU A 133 -3.10 12.31 -7.25
C GLU A 133 -2.46 13.70 -7.15
N LEU A 134 -1.13 13.78 -7.16
CA LEU A 134 -0.39 15.06 -7.03
C LEU A 134 -0.69 16.02 -8.19
N LEU A 135 -0.88 15.50 -9.42
CA LEU A 135 -1.28 16.31 -10.57
C LEU A 135 -2.70 16.86 -10.44
N LEU A 136 -3.61 16.12 -9.79
CA LEU A 136 -5.01 16.51 -9.60
C LEU A 136 -5.18 17.56 -8.51
N TYR A 137 -4.36 17.52 -7.46
CA TYR A 137 -4.37 18.54 -6.42
C TYR A 137 -3.81 19.89 -6.91
N ASP A 138 -3.08 19.89 -8.03
CA ASP A 138 -2.45 21.07 -8.66
C ASP A 138 -1.51 21.86 -7.72
N GLU A 139 -0.99 21.19 -6.69
CA GLU A 139 -0.07 21.80 -5.72
C GLU A 139 1.39 21.72 -6.16
N PHE A 140 1.71 20.80 -7.09
CA PHE A 140 3.09 20.51 -7.50
C PHE A 140 3.24 20.51 -9.02
N THR A 141 4.35 21.08 -9.49
CA THR A 141 4.81 20.96 -10.86
C THR A 141 5.30 19.53 -11.14
N LEU A 142 5.29 19.12 -12.41
CA LEU A 142 5.80 17.80 -12.80
C LEU A 142 7.27 17.58 -12.40
N SER A 143 8.05 18.66 -12.35
CA SER A 143 9.44 18.65 -11.87
C SER A 143 9.55 18.36 -10.37
N GLU A 144 8.72 18.99 -9.56
CA GLU A 144 8.67 18.74 -8.11
C GLU A 144 8.20 17.32 -7.82
N ILE A 145 7.18 16.84 -8.54
CA ILE A 145 6.70 15.45 -8.43
C ILE A 145 7.81 14.45 -8.78
N ALA A 146 8.59 14.72 -9.84
CA ALA A 146 9.72 13.87 -10.22
C ALA A 146 10.78 13.79 -9.12
N ILE A 147 11.11 14.94 -8.50
CA ILE A 147 12.06 15.01 -7.39
C ILE A 147 11.53 14.27 -6.16
N GLN A 148 10.28 14.54 -5.75
CA GLN A 148 9.64 13.93 -4.59
C GLN A 148 9.63 12.41 -4.73
N LEU A 149 9.16 11.89 -5.87
CA LEU A 149 9.09 10.45 -6.11
C LEU A 149 10.41 9.82 -6.58
N LYS A 150 11.54 10.53 -6.45
CA LYS A 150 12.90 10.06 -6.75
C LYS A 150 13.04 9.50 -8.17
N TYR A 151 12.47 10.17 -9.16
CA TYR A 151 12.78 9.94 -10.57
C TYR A 151 14.07 10.67 -10.95
N ASN A 152 14.88 10.07 -11.82
CA ASN A 152 16.13 10.68 -12.30
C ASN A 152 15.91 12.06 -12.95
N ASP A 153 14.83 12.19 -13.71
CA ASP A 153 14.43 13.43 -14.35
C ASP A 153 12.93 13.39 -14.74
N VAL A 154 12.43 14.51 -15.24
CA VAL A 154 11.05 14.68 -15.71
C VAL A 154 10.74 13.81 -16.92
N ALA A 155 11.72 13.51 -17.77
CA ALA A 155 11.54 12.67 -18.95
C ALA A 155 11.32 11.21 -18.56
N HIS A 156 12.06 10.70 -17.57
CA HIS A 156 11.88 9.37 -17.00
C HIS A 156 10.48 9.23 -16.39
N LEU A 157 10.06 10.20 -15.56
CA LEU A 157 8.69 10.22 -15.03
C LEU A 157 7.65 10.22 -16.16
N SER A 158 7.79 11.11 -17.15
CA SER A 158 6.84 11.25 -18.25
C SER A 158 6.73 9.98 -19.11
N ASN A 159 7.86 9.34 -19.40
CA ASN A 159 7.92 8.09 -20.15
C ASN A 159 7.27 6.94 -19.38
N GLN A 160 7.55 6.82 -18.08
CA GLN A 160 6.95 5.79 -17.24
C GLN A 160 5.44 6.01 -17.09
N PHE A 161 5.01 7.25 -16.86
CA PHE A 161 3.59 7.61 -16.77
C PHE A 161 2.85 7.27 -18.06
N LYS A 162 3.40 7.61 -19.24
CA LYS A 162 2.81 7.25 -20.53
C LYS A 162 2.75 5.75 -20.74
N LYS A 163 3.80 5.02 -20.37
CA LYS A 163 3.84 3.55 -20.49
C LYS A 163 2.75 2.88 -19.66
N VAL A 164 2.46 3.40 -18.46
CA VAL A 164 1.46 2.81 -17.55
C VAL A 164 0.04 3.29 -17.86
N THR A 165 -0.15 4.56 -18.21
CA THR A 165 -1.49 5.16 -18.37
C THR A 165 -1.97 5.28 -19.81
N GLY A 166 -1.08 5.12 -20.79
CA GLY A 166 -1.36 5.37 -22.21
C GLY A 166 -1.34 6.84 -22.63
N SER A 167 -1.17 7.79 -21.69
CA SER A 167 -1.19 9.23 -21.99
C SER A 167 -0.08 10.00 -21.25
N THR A 168 0.28 11.19 -21.70
CA THR A 168 1.32 12.00 -21.01
C THR A 168 0.74 12.67 -19.76
N PRO A 169 1.58 13.01 -18.75
CA PRO A 169 1.13 13.74 -17.56
C PRO A 169 0.37 15.03 -17.90
N THR A 170 0.86 15.80 -18.88
CA THR A 170 0.21 17.04 -19.34
C THR A 170 -1.17 16.80 -19.95
N TYR A 171 -1.31 15.74 -20.75
CA TYR A 171 -2.61 15.38 -21.31
C TYR A 171 -3.58 14.96 -20.21
N PHE A 172 -3.12 14.12 -19.28
CA PHE A 172 -3.92 13.67 -18.14
C PHE A 172 -4.44 14.84 -17.30
N LYS A 173 -3.57 15.81 -16.97
CA LYS A 173 -3.94 17.02 -16.22
C LYS A 173 -5.02 17.82 -16.94
N LYS A 174 -4.80 18.17 -18.20
CA LYS A 174 -5.77 18.95 -19.01
C LYS A 174 -7.13 18.26 -19.17
N ALA A 175 -7.13 16.93 -19.34
CA ALA A 175 -8.37 16.18 -19.50
C ALA A 175 -9.24 16.19 -18.24
N LYS A 176 -8.64 16.40 -17.06
CA LYS A 176 -9.33 16.44 -15.77
C LYS A 176 -9.79 17.83 -15.37
N GLU A 177 -9.10 18.89 -15.82
CA GLU A 177 -9.57 20.28 -15.69
C GLU A 177 -10.80 20.58 -16.56
N ALA A 178 -11.06 19.76 -17.59
CA ALA A 178 -12.18 19.93 -18.50
C ALA A 178 -13.49 19.24 -18.05
N ILE A 179 -13.51 18.63 -16.86
CA ILE A 179 -14.65 17.92 -16.25
C ILE A 179 -15.04 18.63 -14.96
#